data_AF-A0A377ZIZ8-F1
#
_entry.id   AF-A0A377ZIZ8-F1
#
_cell.length_a   1.000
_cell.length_b   1.000
_cell.length_c   1.000
_cell.angle_alpha   90.00
_cell.angle_beta   90.00
_cell.angle_gamma   90.00
#
_symmetry.space_group_name_H-M   'P 1'
#
loop_
_entity.id
_entity.type
_entity.pdbx_description
1 polymer ?
#
loop_
_entity_poly.entity_id
_entity_poly.type
_entity_poly.pdbx_seq_one_letter_code
_entity_poly.pdbx_strand_id
1 'polypeptide(L)'
;MSVRKEFLKNSLFNQVDDSVSAPISIRLPTVLNNELDELSLSLDRSKSSLISEFIKAGIAAANELLKEHSLISDEMKEQFVDQREDNAASFMDRKTFMLNTNYNNDEETHFDMLKNQEAAAFCKGWKEYISQLSKGDTVYLYQSGVGIIASGG
;
A
#
# COMPACT_ATOMS: atom_id res chain seq x y z
N MET A 1 -24.83 -16.28 -11.09
CA MET A 1 -23.43 -16.20 -11.58
C MET A 1 -22.56 -15.78 -10.40
N SER A 2 -21.61 -16.53 -9.83
CA SER A 2 -21.20 -17.93 -9.91
C SER A 2 -20.40 -18.17 -8.61
N VAL A 3 -21.02 -18.77 -7.59
CA VAL A 3 -20.38 -19.11 -6.29
C VAL A 3 -19.10 -19.94 -6.48
N ARG A 4 -19.03 -20.67 -7.61
CA ARG A 4 -17.84 -21.41 -8.04
C ARG A 4 -16.64 -20.52 -8.34
N LYS A 5 -16.85 -19.28 -8.80
CA LYS A 5 -15.77 -18.35 -9.17
C LYS A 5 -15.07 -17.77 -7.94
N GLU A 6 -15.82 -17.46 -6.88
CA GLU A 6 -15.26 -17.04 -5.59
C GLU A 6 -14.56 -18.19 -4.87
N PHE A 7 -15.15 -19.39 -4.89
CA PHE A 7 -14.53 -20.57 -4.28
C PHE A 7 -13.19 -20.94 -4.96
N LEU A 8 -13.13 -20.85 -6.30
CA LEU A 8 -11.89 -21.04 -7.06
C LEU A 8 -10.85 -19.94 -6.78
N LYS A 9 -11.28 -18.68 -6.63
CA LYS A 9 -10.40 -17.57 -6.30
C LYS A 9 -9.79 -17.76 -4.91
N ASN A 10 -10.61 -18.08 -3.91
CA ASN A 10 -10.13 -18.35 -2.55
C ASN A 10 -9.22 -19.59 -2.51
N SER A 11 -9.54 -20.65 -3.25
CA SER A 11 -8.71 -21.86 -3.30
C SER A 11 -7.38 -21.69 -4.07
N LEU A 12 -7.28 -20.71 -4.98
CA LEU A 12 -6.05 -20.41 -5.73
C LEU A 12 -5.11 -19.45 -4.98
N PHE A 13 -5.65 -18.52 -4.20
CA PHE A 13 -4.86 -17.52 -3.46
C PHE A 13 -4.49 -17.95 -2.03
N ASN A 14 -5.19 -18.89 -1.41
CA ASN A 14 -4.86 -19.42 -0.07
C ASN A 14 -3.92 -20.64 -0.09
N GLN A 15 -3.24 -20.93 -1.20
CA GLN A 15 -2.13 -21.91 -1.19
C GLN A 15 -0.85 -21.32 -0.60
N VAL A 16 -0.96 -20.48 0.43
CA VAL A 16 0.19 -20.11 1.23
C VAL A 16 0.37 -21.24 2.23
N ASP A 17 1.30 -22.13 1.92
CA ASP A 17 1.76 -23.15 2.83
C ASP A 17 2.34 -22.45 4.08
N ASP A 18 1.59 -22.47 5.19
CA ASP A 18 2.01 -21.89 6.48
C ASP A 18 3.32 -22.51 7.01
N SER A 19 3.84 -23.56 6.37
CA SER A 19 5.14 -24.17 6.67
C SER A 19 6.33 -23.38 6.12
N VAL A 20 6.13 -22.43 5.19
CA VAL A 20 7.22 -21.65 4.59
C VAL A 20 7.26 -20.23 5.16
N SER A 21 8.29 -19.93 5.94
CA SER A 21 8.55 -18.59 6.46
C SER A 21 9.64 -17.87 5.66
N ALA A 22 9.43 -16.59 5.35
CA ALA A 22 10.47 -15.71 4.83
C ALA A 22 11.09 -14.87 5.97
N PRO A 23 12.43 -14.72 6.04
CA PRO A 23 13.05 -13.86 7.03
C PRO A 23 12.80 -12.39 6.71
N ILE A 24 12.43 -11.61 7.73
CA ILE A 24 12.26 -10.15 7.64
C ILE A 24 13.13 -9.46 8.69
N SER A 25 13.71 -8.32 8.33
CA SER A 25 14.49 -7.48 9.26
C SER A 25 13.71 -6.20 9.55
N ILE A 26 13.42 -5.96 10.82
CA ILE A 26 12.61 -4.83 11.29
C ILE A 26 13.40 -4.07 12.36
N ARG A 27 13.38 -2.74 12.30
CA ARG A 27 13.88 -1.89 13.40
C ARG A 27 12.72 -1.53 14.32
N LEU A 28 12.86 -1.87 15.59
CA LEU A 28 11.88 -1.55 16.62
C LEU A 28 12.45 -0.48 17.58
N PRO A 29 11.60 0.45 18.07
CA PRO A 29 11.93 1.25 19.24
C PRO A 29 12.37 0.37 20.41
N THR A 30 13.35 0.83 21.19
CA THR A 30 13.92 0.08 22.32
C THR A 30 12.88 -0.35 23.34
N VAL A 31 11.92 0.54 23.64
CA VAL A 31 10.81 0.26 24.56
C VAL A 31 9.99 -0.94 24.09
N LEU A 32 9.57 -0.96 22.82
CA LEU A 32 8.78 -2.06 22.24
C LEU A 32 9.56 -3.36 22.16
N ASN A 33 10.87 -3.31 21.87
CA ASN A 33 11.69 -4.53 21.91
C ASN A 33 11.78 -5.11 23.32
N ASN A 34 11.90 -4.27 24.35
CA ASN A 34 11.97 -4.72 25.74
C ASN A 34 10.64 -5.35 26.20
N GLU A 35 9.51 -4.74 25.86
CA GLU A 35 8.19 -5.32 26.12
C GLU A 35 8.03 -6.68 25.44
N LEU A 36 8.50 -6.81 24.19
CA LEU A 36 8.48 -8.07 23.47
C LEU A 36 9.38 -9.14 24.11
N ASP A 37 10.54 -8.76 24.65
CA ASP A 37 11.44 -9.65 25.39
C ASP A 37 10.79 -10.14 26.70
N GLU A 38 10.10 -9.26 27.43
CA GLU A 38 9.35 -9.62 28.64
C GLU A 38 8.18 -10.57 28.34
N LEU A 39 7.43 -10.29 27.26
CA LEU A 39 6.35 -11.16 26.78
C LEU A 39 6.88 -12.53 26.32
N SER A 40 8.04 -12.56 25.67
CA SER A 40 8.70 -13.79 25.24
C SER A 40 9.04 -14.69 26.43
N LEU A 41 9.56 -14.10 27.52
CA LEU A 41 9.91 -14.81 28.75
C LEU A 41 8.67 -15.30 29.52
N SER A 42 7.65 -14.46 29.65
CA SER A 42 6.44 -14.79 30.43
C SER A 42 5.55 -15.83 29.75
N LEU A 43 5.50 -15.83 28.42
CA LEU A 43 4.66 -16.74 27.63
C LEU A 43 5.40 -17.99 27.14
N ASP A 44 6.71 -18.10 27.39
CA ASP A 44 7.58 -19.17 26.87
C ASP A 44 7.44 -19.35 25.33
N ARG A 45 7.44 -18.21 24.63
CA ARG A 45 7.32 -18.15 23.17
C ARG A 45 8.50 -17.41 22.59
N SER A 46 8.90 -17.76 21.37
CA SER A 46 9.91 -16.97 20.64
C SER A 46 9.35 -15.61 20.24
N LYS A 47 10.22 -14.59 20.18
CA LYS A 47 9.88 -13.28 19.63
C LYS A 47 9.27 -13.35 18.22
N SER A 48 9.80 -14.23 17.38
CA SER A 48 9.27 -14.42 16.01
C SER A 48 7.84 -14.94 16.02
N SER A 49 7.50 -15.85 16.93
CA SER A 49 6.14 -16.37 17.09
C SER A 49 5.18 -15.28 17.55
N LEU A 50 5.57 -14.50 18.58
CA LEU A 50 4.76 -13.40 19.11
C LEU A 50 4.53 -12.32 18.05
N ILE A 51 5.58 -11.91 17.33
CA ILE A 51 5.45 -10.93 16.24
C ILE A 51 4.48 -11.45 15.17
N SER A 52 4.60 -12.73 14.78
CA SER A 52 3.70 -13.33 13.79
C SER A 52 2.25 -13.29 14.27
N GLU A 53 1.99 -13.63 15.53
CA GLU A 53 0.65 -13.63 16.12
C GLU A 53 0.06 -12.21 16.19
N PHE A 54 0.84 -11.23 16.63
CA PHE A 54 0.42 -9.83 16.65
C PHE A 54 0.14 -9.28 15.25
N ILE A 55 0.97 -9.62 14.26
CA ILE A 55 0.74 -9.23 12.86
C ILE A 55 -0.54 -9.87 12.33
N LYS A 56 -0.77 -11.17 12.58
CA LYS A 56 -2.00 -11.88 12.17
C LYS A 56 -3.24 -11.23 12.78
N ALA A 57 -3.21 -10.94 14.09
CA ALA A 57 -4.30 -10.26 14.78
C ALA A 57 -4.53 -8.84 14.24
N GLY A 58 -3.46 -8.09 14.00
CA GLY A 58 -3.53 -6.74 13.42
C GLY A 58 -4.11 -6.72 12.01
N ILE A 59 -3.73 -7.68 11.16
CA ILE A 59 -4.29 -7.83 9.81
C ILE A 59 -5.78 -8.17 9.88
N ALA A 60 -6.19 -9.07 10.79
CA ALA A 60 -7.59 -9.42 10.97
C ALA A 60 -8.42 -8.19 11.39
N ALA A 61 -7.97 -7.46 12.41
CA ALA A 61 -8.64 -6.24 12.88
C ALA A 61 -8.70 -5.15 11.79
N ALA A 62 -7.62 -4.95 11.04
CA ALA A 62 -7.60 -4.01 9.93
C ALA A 62 -8.59 -4.39 8.82
N ASN A 63 -8.69 -5.69 8.49
CA ASN A 63 -9.65 -6.18 7.52
C ASN A 63 -11.11 -6.01 7.97
N GLU A 64 -11.38 -6.12 9.28
CA GLU A 64 -12.71 -5.84 9.83
C GLU A 64 -13.07 -4.37 9.69
N LEU A 65 -12.17 -3.45 10.04
CA LEU A 65 -12.37 -2.02 9.82
C LEU A 65 -12.59 -1.69 8.34
N LEU A 66 -11.84 -2.32 7.43
CA LEU A 66 -12.03 -2.14 6.00
C LEU A 66 -13.41 -2.65 5.53
N LYS A 67 -13.94 -3.73 6.13
CA LYS A 67 -15.31 -4.18 5.85
C LYS A 67 -16.33 -3.19 6.37
N GLU A 68 -16.17 -2.64 7.57
CA GLU A 68 -17.06 -1.60 8.10
C GLU A 68 -17.07 -0.35 7.22
N HIS A 69 -15.90 0.11 6.77
CA HIS A 69 -15.79 1.20 5.80
C HIS A 69 -16.36 0.84 4.41
N SER A 70 -16.24 -0.41 3.97
CA SER A 70 -16.88 -0.88 2.73
C SER A 70 -18.39 -0.99 2.87
N LEU A 71 -18.93 -1.34 4.04
CA LEU A 71 -20.37 -1.33 4.33
C LEU A 71 -20.91 0.10 4.39
N ILE A 72 -20.17 1.06 4.97
CA ILE A 72 -20.48 2.49 4.88
C ILE A 72 -20.47 2.96 3.42
N SER A 73 -19.58 2.40 2.59
CA SER A 73 -19.51 2.69 1.15
C SER A 73 -20.65 2.05 0.35
N ASP A 74 -21.16 0.90 0.76
CA ASP A 74 -22.22 0.16 0.07
C ASP A 74 -23.63 0.62 0.52
N GLU A 75 -23.83 0.99 1.79
CA GLU A 75 -25.07 1.63 2.27
C GLU A 75 -25.25 3.06 1.70
N MET A 76 -24.16 3.82 1.46
CA MET A 76 -24.23 5.11 0.77
C MET A 76 -24.39 4.99 -0.76
N LYS A 77 -24.12 3.82 -1.36
CA LYS A 77 -24.33 3.60 -2.81
C LYS A 77 -25.79 3.40 -3.17
N GLU A 78 -26.62 2.83 -2.28
CA GLU A 78 -28.02 2.52 -2.61
C GLU A 78 -28.96 3.75 -2.62
N GLN A 79 -28.51 4.94 -2.16
CA GLN A 79 -29.33 6.16 -2.20
C GLN A 79 -28.95 7.19 -3.27
N PHE A 80 -27.93 6.94 -4.10
CA PHE A 80 -27.52 7.87 -5.17
C PHE A 80 -27.61 7.28 -6.58
N VAL A 81 -28.40 6.22 -6.78
CA VAL A 81 -28.75 5.71 -8.12
C VAL A 81 -30.07 6.36 -8.59
N ASP A 82 -30.12 7.68 -8.64
CA ASP A 82 -30.97 8.33 -9.64
C ASP A 82 -30.42 9.72 -9.99
N GLN A 83 -30.07 9.87 -11.27
CA GLN A 83 -29.87 11.13 -11.97
C GLN A 83 -28.83 12.11 -11.40
N ARG A 84 -27.57 11.92 -11.83
CA ARG A 84 -26.84 12.96 -12.58
C ARG A 84 -25.56 12.39 -13.21
N GLU A 85 -25.62 12.26 -14.53
CA GLU A 85 -24.46 12.13 -15.41
C GLU A 85 -23.48 13.29 -15.16
N ASP A 86 -22.20 12.95 -15.27
CA ASP A 86 -21.05 13.79 -15.64
C ASP A 86 -20.09 14.42 -14.62
N ASN A 87 -20.29 14.50 -13.29
CA ASN A 87 -19.32 15.25 -12.47
C ASN A 87 -19.08 14.81 -11.00
N ALA A 88 -19.13 13.52 -10.67
CA ALA A 88 -18.84 13.05 -9.30
C ALA A 88 -17.90 11.82 -9.18
N ALA A 89 -17.55 11.15 -10.28
CA ALA A 89 -16.61 10.02 -10.26
C ALA A 89 -15.15 10.44 -9.98
N SER A 90 -14.85 11.75 -10.08
CA SER A 90 -13.47 12.22 -10.04
C SER A 90 -12.89 12.37 -8.64
N PHE A 91 -13.66 12.37 -7.55
CA PHE A 91 -13.09 12.65 -6.22
C PHE A 91 -12.66 11.40 -5.43
N MET A 92 -13.27 10.23 -5.67
CA MET A 92 -13.00 9.01 -4.92
C MET A 92 -11.98 8.06 -5.58
N ASP A 93 -11.55 8.34 -6.81
CA ASP A 93 -10.62 7.48 -7.57
C ASP A 93 -9.26 8.14 -7.86
N ARG A 94 -8.98 9.33 -7.30
CA ARG A 94 -7.68 9.99 -7.45
C ARG A 94 -6.65 9.30 -6.60
N LYS A 95 -5.73 8.59 -7.24
CA LYS A 95 -4.63 7.91 -6.56
C LYS A 95 -3.51 8.89 -6.33
N THR A 96 -2.79 8.67 -5.23
CA THR A 96 -1.60 9.44 -4.89
C THR A 96 -0.37 8.56 -5.09
N PHE A 97 0.60 9.06 -5.84
CA PHE A 97 1.83 8.37 -6.17
C PHE A 97 3.04 9.14 -5.63
N MET A 98 4.05 8.41 -5.19
CA MET A 98 5.32 8.97 -4.76
C MET A 98 6.44 8.38 -5.61
N LEU A 99 7.18 9.24 -6.31
CA LEU A 99 8.20 8.86 -7.27
C LEU A 99 9.56 9.45 -6.92
N ASN A 100 10.58 8.60 -6.91
CA ASN A 100 11.96 9.03 -6.71
C ASN A 100 12.52 9.60 -8.01
N THR A 101 13.20 10.74 -7.95
CA THR A 101 13.81 11.35 -9.14
C THR A 101 15.13 10.73 -9.56
N ASN A 102 15.57 9.66 -8.89
CA ASN A 102 16.81 8.95 -9.16
C ASN A 102 18.10 9.80 -9.05
N TYR A 103 18.06 10.93 -8.34
CA TYR A 103 19.15 11.91 -8.26
C TYR A 103 20.51 11.27 -7.92
N ASN A 104 20.53 10.35 -6.95
CA ASN A 104 21.77 9.70 -6.50
C ASN A 104 22.44 8.82 -7.56
N ASN A 105 21.71 8.41 -8.60
CA ASN A 105 22.21 7.51 -9.64
C ASN A 105 22.33 8.23 -10.99
N ASP A 106 21.49 9.22 -11.24
CA ASP A 106 21.51 10.04 -12.45
C ASP A 106 20.91 11.42 -12.14
N GLU A 107 21.79 12.42 -11.97
CA GLU A 107 21.39 13.80 -11.68
C GLU A 107 20.74 14.47 -12.90
N GLU A 108 21.15 14.11 -14.12
CA GLU A 108 20.63 14.71 -15.37
C GLU A 108 19.15 14.34 -15.53
N THR A 109 18.84 13.06 -15.32
CA THR A 109 17.48 12.56 -15.27
C THR A 109 16.60 13.31 -14.24
N HIS A 110 17.14 13.64 -13.06
CA HIS A 110 16.41 14.43 -12.07
C HIS A 110 16.07 15.83 -12.61
N PHE A 111 17.04 16.52 -13.22
CA PHE A 111 16.80 17.87 -13.75
C PHE A 111 15.85 17.87 -14.95
N ASP A 112 15.87 16.82 -15.78
CA ASP A 112 14.93 16.67 -16.89
C ASP A 112 13.48 16.54 -16.42
N MET A 113 13.23 15.75 -15.38
CA MET A 113 11.89 15.63 -14.78
C MET A 113 11.36 16.97 -14.25
N LEU A 114 12.23 17.75 -13.62
CA LEU A 114 11.86 19.08 -13.10
C LEU A 114 11.63 20.08 -14.22
N LYS A 115 12.49 20.09 -15.24
CA LYS A 115 12.45 21.04 -16.36
C LYS A 115 11.25 20.79 -17.28
N ASN A 116 10.98 19.52 -17.58
CA ASN A 116 9.87 19.11 -18.43
C ASN A 116 8.55 18.98 -17.67
N GLN A 117 8.58 19.14 -16.34
CA GLN A 117 7.42 18.99 -15.46
C GLN A 117 6.75 17.62 -15.61
N GLU A 118 7.56 16.57 -15.74
CA GLU A 118 7.10 15.22 -16.03
C GLU A 118 7.50 14.21 -14.95
N ALA A 119 6.62 13.23 -14.72
CA ALA A 119 6.92 12.08 -13.88
C ALA A 119 7.37 10.91 -14.76
N ALA A 120 8.61 10.48 -14.59
CA ALA A 120 9.22 9.42 -15.38
C ALA A 120 9.94 8.36 -14.50
N ALA A 121 10.14 7.17 -15.04
CA ALA A 121 10.81 6.06 -14.34
C ALA A 121 11.85 5.48 -15.27
N PHE A 122 13.10 5.60 -14.87
CA PHE A 122 14.24 5.22 -15.70
C PHE A 122 14.74 3.81 -15.37
N CYS A 123 14.37 3.27 -14.21
CA CYS A 123 14.75 1.93 -13.75
C CYS A 123 13.71 0.84 -14.11
N LYS A 124 14.17 -0.35 -14.49
CA LYS A 124 13.31 -1.53 -14.73
C LYS A 124 12.62 -1.96 -13.43
N GLY A 125 11.30 -2.15 -13.49
CA GLY A 125 10.43 -2.45 -12.34
C GLY A 125 9.54 -1.26 -11.94
N TRP A 126 10.03 -0.02 -12.05
CA TRP A 126 9.25 1.19 -11.73
C TRP A 126 8.41 1.70 -12.91
N LYS A 127 8.80 1.34 -14.15
CA LYS A 127 8.05 1.66 -15.37
C LYS A 127 6.63 1.10 -15.36
N GLU A 128 6.43 -0.06 -14.74
CA GLU A 128 5.12 -0.72 -14.61
C GLU A 128 4.18 0.02 -13.65
N TYR A 129 4.74 0.77 -12.69
CA TYR A 129 3.96 1.62 -11.77
C TYR A 129 3.59 2.95 -12.42
N ILE A 130 4.45 3.53 -13.25
CA ILE A 130 4.12 4.76 -14.00
C ILE A 130 2.98 4.55 -14.99
N SER A 131 2.92 3.38 -15.63
CA SER A 131 1.83 3.06 -16.55
C SER A 131 0.44 3.03 -15.88
N GLN A 132 0.37 3.10 -14.55
CA GLN A 132 -0.88 3.18 -13.79
C GLN A 132 -1.32 4.63 -13.50
N LEU A 133 -0.49 5.63 -13.81
CA LEU A 133 -0.82 7.04 -13.65
C LEU A 133 -1.95 7.44 -14.61
N SER A 134 -3.01 8.03 -14.06
CA SER A 134 -4.14 8.57 -14.81
C SER A 134 -4.24 10.09 -14.61
N LYS A 135 -4.87 10.77 -15.56
CA LYS A 135 -5.07 12.23 -15.49
C LYS A 135 -5.90 12.59 -14.26
N GLY A 136 -5.39 13.49 -13.41
CA GLY A 136 -6.01 13.87 -12.14
C GLY A 136 -5.46 13.14 -10.91
N ASP A 137 -4.55 12.18 -11.09
CA ASP A 137 -3.82 11.55 -10.00
C ASP A 137 -2.73 12.48 -9.47
N THR A 138 -2.54 12.52 -8.15
CA THR A 138 -1.52 13.38 -7.55
C THR A 138 -0.18 12.64 -7.49
N VAL A 139 0.85 13.24 -8.05
CA VAL A 139 2.21 12.69 -8.08
C VAL A 139 3.14 13.58 -7.26
N TYR A 140 3.84 13.00 -6.29
CA TYR A 140 4.91 13.63 -5.52
C TYR A 140 6.27 13.14 -6.00
N LEU A 141 7.09 14.06 -6.49
CA LEU A 141 8.49 13.80 -6.78
C LEU A 141 9.33 14.01 -5.53
N TYR A 142 10.17 13.05 -5.18
CA TYR A 142 11.07 13.15 -4.04
C TYR A 142 12.51 12.81 -4.40
N GLN A 143 13.44 13.50 -3.75
CA GLN A 143 14.88 13.25 -3.82
C GLN A 143 15.36 12.60 -2.53
N SER A 144 16.11 11.52 -2.67
CA SER A 144 16.72 10.81 -1.55
C SER A 144 17.62 11.74 -0.74
N GLY A 145 17.35 11.90 0.55
CA GLY A 145 18.12 12.77 1.44
C GLY A 145 17.68 14.24 1.49
N VAL A 146 16.75 14.65 0.63
CA VAL A 146 16.17 16.03 0.63
C VAL A 146 14.69 16.00 1.00
N GLY A 147 13.91 15.07 0.43
CA GLY A 147 12.47 14.97 0.65
C GLY A 147 11.67 15.27 -0.63
N ILE A 148 10.42 15.71 -0.47
CA ILE A 148 9.54 16.07 -1.59
C ILE A 148 10.03 17.38 -2.20
N ILE A 149 10.22 17.38 -3.52
CA ILE A 149 10.73 18.54 -4.26
C ILE A 149 9.73 19.09 -5.27
N ALA A 150 8.73 18.29 -5.67
CA ALA A 150 7.68 18.72 -6.58
C ALA A 150 6.38 17.93 -6.35
N SER A 151 5.26 18.51 -6.73
CA SER A 151 3.96 17.83 -6.77
C SER A 151 3.14 18.31 -7.97
N GLY A 152 2.35 17.44 -8.58
CA GLY A 152 1.44 17.78 -9.68
C GLY A 152 0.28 16.78 -9.79
N GLY A 153 -0.72 17.09 -10.62
CA GLY A 153 -1.84 16.20 -10.92
C GLY A 153 -2.57 16.55 -12.21
#